data_AF-A0A0F9M233-F1
#
_entry.id   AF-A0A0F9M233-F1
#
_cell.length_a   1.000
_cell.length_b   1.000
_cell.length_c   1.000
_cell.angle_alpha   90.00
_cell.angle_beta   90.00
_cell.angle_gamma   90.00
#
_symmetry.space_group_name_H-M   'P 1'
#
loop_
_entity.id
_entity.type
_entity.pdbx_description
1 polymer ?
#
loop_
_entity_poly.entity_id
_entity_poly.type
_entity_poly.pdbx_seq_one_letter_code
_entity_poly.pdbx_strand_id
1 'polypeptide(L)'
;MVIITMAWIMTEQKPKGVRYSENTSQATLWQFKTVIETGDLRYLLILDDYETLPEFDLELLNVAWMEIYQEFSDISGGNRADLWLVKVKRLTSMQLNYQRHASLLRVIKMFPDEEFLAEAAADGYMISLDDFDKTFEKAYTRLMRMKNQIGAFQREQEKEDTEESSLEGTIAMLEKFQGYQFDEYKMSVKKFANIYKAYRDAQVHKK
;
A
#
# COMPACT_ATOMS: atom_id res chain seq x y z
N MET A 1 24.26 23.65 -25.11
CA MET A 1 23.11 23.59 -24.19
C MET A 1 21.96 22.97 -24.97
N VAL A 2 21.87 21.64 -24.97
CA VAL A 2 20.85 20.88 -25.69
C VAL A 2 19.93 20.30 -24.63
N ILE A 3 18.87 21.04 -24.36
CA ILE A 3 17.70 20.53 -23.65
C ILE A 3 16.79 19.96 -24.74
N ILE A 4 16.06 18.89 -24.43
CA ILE A 4 15.07 18.21 -25.27
C ILE A 4 15.64 17.06 -26.13
N THR A 5 16.02 15.95 -25.48
CA THR A 5 15.83 14.60 -26.04
C THR A 5 15.89 13.52 -24.94
N MET A 6 15.07 13.68 -23.89
CA MET A 6 14.86 12.62 -22.87
C MET A 6 13.38 12.28 -22.66
N ALA A 7 12.52 12.63 -23.61
CA ALA A 7 11.07 12.35 -23.56
C ALA A 7 10.64 11.20 -24.50
N TRP A 8 11.57 10.39 -25.02
CA TRP A 8 11.28 9.37 -26.04
C TRP A 8 11.86 7.98 -25.77
N ILE A 9 12.29 7.70 -24.53
CA ILE A 9 12.73 6.37 -24.10
C ILE A 9 12.02 6.01 -22.78
N MET A 10 10.69 6.04 -22.76
CA MET A 10 9.87 5.35 -21.73
C MET A 10 8.50 4.93 -22.29
N THR A 11 8.42 4.71 -23.59
CA THR A 11 7.29 4.00 -24.21
C THR A 11 7.79 2.66 -24.69
N GLU A 12 7.11 1.62 -24.23
CA GLU A 12 7.18 0.21 -24.65
C GLU A 12 8.31 -0.63 -24.04
N GLN A 13 8.05 -1.18 -22.86
CA GLN A 13 7.51 -2.55 -22.75
C GLN A 13 6.61 -2.65 -21.51
N LYS A 14 5.27 -2.56 -21.68
CA LYS A 14 4.37 -3.09 -20.64
C LYS A 14 4.63 -4.60 -20.62
N PRO A 15 5.09 -5.22 -19.50
CA PRO A 15 5.23 -6.66 -19.44
C PRO A 15 3.89 -7.29 -19.81
N LYS A 16 3.89 -8.24 -20.75
CA LYS A 16 2.69 -8.94 -21.18
C LYS A 16 2.05 -9.62 -19.97
N GLY A 17 0.79 -9.28 -19.69
CA GLY A 17 -0.18 -10.24 -19.15
C GLY A 17 -0.89 -9.87 -17.85
N VAL A 18 -0.44 -8.87 -17.09
CA VAL A 18 -1.03 -8.60 -15.77
C VAL A 18 -1.92 -7.35 -15.83
N ARG A 19 -3.21 -7.55 -15.59
CA ARG A 19 -4.17 -6.46 -15.39
C ARG A 19 -4.15 -6.05 -13.92
N TYR A 20 -4.26 -4.77 -13.65
CA TYR A 20 -4.41 -4.24 -12.31
C TYR A 20 -5.34 -3.03 -12.34
N SER A 21 -5.91 -2.70 -11.18
CA SER A 21 -6.74 -1.53 -11.01
C SER A 21 -5.87 -0.27 -10.99
N GLU A 22 -6.13 0.65 -11.91
CA GLU A 22 -5.36 1.90 -12.08
C GLU A 22 -6.04 3.10 -11.40
N ASN A 23 -7.34 3.03 -11.15
CA ASN A 23 -8.12 4.15 -10.61
C ASN A 23 -9.33 3.68 -9.81
N THR A 24 -10.02 4.61 -9.16
CA THR A 24 -11.17 4.32 -8.27
C THR A 24 -12.36 3.70 -9.00
N SER A 25 -12.45 3.83 -10.32
CA SER A 25 -13.54 3.25 -11.10
C SER A 25 -13.31 1.75 -11.37
N GLN A 26 -12.04 1.33 -11.43
CA GLN A 26 -11.63 -0.05 -11.68
C GLN A 26 -11.46 -0.84 -10.38
N ALA A 27 -10.86 -0.21 -9.36
CA ALA A 27 -10.65 -0.86 -8.06
C ALA A 27 -11.98 -1.21 -7.40
N THR A 28 -12.12 -2.45 -6.94
CA THR A 28 -13.25 -2.86 -6.11
C THR A 28 -13.03 -2.40 -4.67
N LEU A 29 -14.12 -2.28 -3.91
CA LEU A 29 -14.07 -1.95 -2.50
C LEU A 29 -13.30 -3.02 -1.71
N TRP A 30 -13.44 -4.28 -2.10
CA TRP A 30 -12.65 -5.38 -1.54
C TRP A 30 -11.15 -5.18 -1.80
N GLN A 31 -10.72 -4.96 -3.05
CA GLN A 31 -9.30 -4.75 -3.37
C GLN A 31 -8.72 -3.59 -2.55
N PHE A 32 -9.46 -2.47 -2.50
CA PHE A 32 -9.08 -1.31 -1.72
C PHE A 32 -8.92 -1.68 -0.24
N LYS A 33 -9.96 -2.22 0.40
CA LYS A 33 -9.95 -2.68 1.79
C LYS A 33 -8.80 -3.63 2.10
N THR A 34 -8.57 -4.63 1.25
CA THR A 34 -7.52 -5.62 1.49
C THR A 34 -6.13 -5.00 1.37
N VAL A 35 -5.88 -4.10 0.40
CA VAL A 35 -4.61 -3.37 0.32
C VAL A 35 -4.37 -2.54 1.59
N ILE A 36 -5.42 -1.99 2.19
CA ILE A 36 -5.34 -1.14 3.39
C ILE A 36 -5.00 -1.95 4.62
N GLU A 37 -5.70 -3.08 4.80
CA GLU A 37 -5.55 -3.95 5.96
C GLU A 37 -4.20 -4.69 5.93
N THR A 38 -3.81 -5.15 4.74
CA THR A 38 -2.61 -5.98 4.58
C THR A 38 -1.37 -5.17 4.22
N GLY A 39 -1.55 -4.02 3.55
CA GLY A 39 -0.48 -3.27 2.91
C GLY A 39 0.07 -3.89 1.64
N ASP A 40 -0.53 -4.98 1.18
CA ASP A 40 -0.03 -5.75 0.05
C ASP A 40 -0.63 -5.24 -1.26
N LEU A 41 0.18 -4.51 -2.03
CA LEU A 41 -0.24 -3.91 -3.30
C LEU A 41 -0.64 -4.95 -4.36
N ARG A 42 -0.28 -6.23 -4.17
CA ARG A 42 -0.68 -7.31 -5.07
C ARG A 42 -2.18 -7.47 -5.17
N TYR A 43 -2.94 -7.04 -4.17
CA TYR A 43 -4.41 -7.06 -4.24
C TYR A 43 -5.00 -6.08 -5.28
N LEU A 44 -4.19 -5.16 -5.84
CA LEU A 44 -4.60 -4.37 -7.00
C LEU A 44 -4.59 -5.17 -8.30
N LEU A 45 -3.88 -6.30 -8.35
CA LEU A 45 -3.90 -7.17 -9.50
C LEU A 45 -5.31 -7.74 -9.72
N ILE A 46 -5.73 -7.80 -10.98
CA ILE A 46 -6.97 -8.42 -11.42
C ILE A 46 -6.58 -9.83 -11.86
N LEU A 47 -6.68 -10.77 -10.92
CA LEU A 47 -6.32 -12.17 -11.11
C LEU A 47 -7.53 -13.07 -10.95
N ASP A 48 -7.53 -14.20 -11.65
CA ASP A 48 -8.50 -15.28 -11.44
C ASP A 48 -8.20 -16.05 -10.14
N ASP A 49 -6.92 -16.13 -9.75
CA ASP A 49 -6.46 -16.66 -8.46
C ASP A 49 -5.25 -15.89 -7.92
N TYR A 50 -5.09 -15.86 -6.59
CA TYR A 50 -3.93 -15.25 -5.91
C TYR A 50 -2.89 -16.30 -5.46
N GLU A 51 -3.08 -17.58 -5.79
CA GLU A 51 -2.14 -18.65 -5.45
C GLU A 51 -0.93 -18.65 -6.40
N THR A 52 -1.13 -18.23 -7.65
CA THR A 52 -0.07 -18.10 -8.66
C THR A 52 0.13 -16.65 -9.09
N LEU A 53 0.98 -15.93 -8.34
CA LEU A 53 1.29 -14.54 -8.66
C LEU A 53 2.11 -14.45 -9.95
N PRO A 54 1.64 -13.70 -10.97
CA PRO A 54 2.44 -13.45 -12.16
C PRO A 54 3.63 -12.55 -11.81
N GLU A 55 4.61 -12.46 -12.72
CA GLU A 55 5.67 -11.46 -12.58
C GLU A 55 5.09 -10.06 -12.77
N PHE A 56 5.33 -9.15 -11.83
CA PHE A 56 4.79 -7.78 -11.85
C PHE A 56 5.81 -6.77 -11.30
N ASP A 57 5.64 -5.52 -11.71
CA ASP A 57 6.43 -4.39 -11.23
C ASP A 57 5.74 -3.75 -10.02
N LEU A 58 6.42 -3.82 -8.86
CA LEU A 58 5.91 -3.25 -7.62
C LEU A 58 5.87 -1.72 -7.64
N GLU A 59 6.75 -1.07 -8.40
CA GLU A 59 6.74 0.40 -8.53
C GLU A 59 5.49 0.88 -9.25
N LEU A 60 5.06 0.16 -10.31
CA LEU A 60 3.82 0.47 -11.02
C LEU A 60 2.58 0.32 -10.13
N LEU A 61 2.52 -0.74 -9.31
CA LEU A 61 1.41 -0.91 -8.36
C LEU A 61 1.41 0.16 -7.28
N ASN A 62 2.59 0.64 -6.87
CA ASN A 62 2.69 1.74 -5.91
C ASN A 62 2.16 3.05 -6.50
N VAL A 63 2.48 3.35 -7.76
CA VAL A 63 1.92 4.51 -8.47
C VAL A 63 0.40 4.39 -8.56
N ALA A 64 -0.11 3.26 -9.05
CA ALA A 64 -1.55 3.03 -9.18
C ALA A 64 -2.29 3.13 -7.84
N TRP A 65 -1.69 2.58 -6.77
CA TRP A 65 -2.23 2.71 -5.43
C TRP A 65 -2.36 4.16 -4.99
N MET A 66 -1.30 4.95 -5.18
CA MET A 66 -1.28 6.36 -4.82
C MET A 66 -2.33 7.16 -5.59
N GLU A 67 -2.56 6.84 -6.87
CA GLU A 67 -3.60 7.45 -7.70
C GLU A 67 -5.01 7.09 -7.23
N ILE A 68 -5.31 5.81 -7.05
CA ILE A 68 -6.61 5.33 -6.52
C ILE A 68 -6.91 6.02 -5.18
N TYR A 69 -5.91 6.09 -4.31
CA TYR A 69 -6.07 6.64 -2.99
C TYR A 69 -6.33 8.16 -3.03
N GLN A 70 -5.58 8.89 -3.86
CA GLN A 70 -5.77 10.33 -4.02
C GLN A 70 -7.15 10.66 -4.57
N GLU A 71 -7.59 9.95 -5.62
CA GLU A 71 -8.93 10.11 -6.19
C GLU A 71 -10.02 9.83 -5.14
N PHE A 72 -9.87 8.79 -4.32
CA PHE A 72 -10.80 8.49 -3.24
C PHE A 72 -10.88 9.66 -2.24
N SER A 73 -9.74 10.24 -1.85
CA SER A 73 -9.71 11.38 -0.93
C SER A 73 -10.40 12.61 -1.53
N ASP A 74 -10.12 12.91 -2.79
CA ASP A 74 -10.69 14.05 -3.51
C ASP A 74 -12.22 13.94 -3.65
N ILE A 75 -12.74 12.72 -3.88
CA ILE A 75 -14.17 12.47 -3.97
C ILE A 75 -14.84 12.56 -2.58
N SER A 76 -14.23 11.95 -1.56
CA SER A 76 -14.80 11.85 -0.21
C SER A 76 -14.73 13.14 0.61
N GLY A 77 -13.76 14.01 0.29
CA GLY A 77 -13.66 15.41 0.73
C GLY A 77 -13.53 15.61 2.24
N GLY A 78 -12.94 14.67 3.01
CA GLY A 78 -12.98 14.70 4.49
C GLY A 78 -11.63 14.53 5.20
N ASN A 79 -11.39 15.34 6.23
CA ASN A 79 -10.22 15.24 7.14
C ASN A 79 -10.01 13.85 7.78
N ARG A 80 -11.08 13.03 7.91
CA ARG A 80 -10.95 11.63 8.38
C ARG A 80 -10.34 10.71 7.32
N ALA A 81 -10.69 10.92 6.05
CA ALA A 81 -10.03 10.25 4.94
C ALA A 81 -8.56 10.67 4.83
N ASP A 82 -8.23 11.93 5.16
CA ASP A 82 -6.85 12.42 5.23
C ASP A 82 -6.05 11.86 6.43
N LEU A 83 -6.67 11.72 7.60
CA LEU A 83 -6.03 11.05 8.75
C LEU A 83 -5.75 9.58 8.44
N TRP A 84 -6.70 8.92 7.78
CA TRP A 84 -6.53 7.59 7.26
C TRP A 84 -5.44 7.54 6.16
N LEU A 85 -5.34 8.57 5.30
CA LEU A 85 -4.27 8.78 4.29
C LEU A 85 -2.88 8.84 4.88
N VAL A 86 -2.71 9.60 5.95
CA VAL A 86 -1.43 9.68 6.66
C VAL A 86 -1.08 8.34 7.30
N LYS A 87 -2.06 7.67 7.90
CA LYS A 87 -1.91 6.38 8.56
C LYS A 87 -1.54 5.26 7.58
N VAL A 88 -2.25 5.15 6.47
CA VAL A 88 -1.99 4.14 5.43
C VAL A 88 -0.65 4.40 4.74
N LYS A 89 -0.36 5.63 4.30
CA LYS A 89 0.94 5.96 3.70
C LYS A 89 2.10 5.59 4.60
N ARG A 90 1.96 5.83 5.91
CA ARG A 90 2.97 5.46 6.90
C ARG A 90 3.11 3.95 7.02
N LEU A 91 2.01 3.20 7.12
CA LEU A 91 2.06 1.73 7.20
C LEU A 91 2.67 1.12 5.93
N THR A 92 2.19 1.51 4.75
CA THR A 92 2.70 1.05 3.45
C THR A 92 4.18 1.37 3.30
N SER A 93 4.61 2.59 3.63
CA SER A 93 6.03 2.96 3.60
C SER A 93 6.87 2.11 4.56
N MET A 94 6.39 1.87 5.78
CA MET A 94 7.09 1.01 6.74
C MET A 94 7.21 -0.44 6.24
N GLN A 95 6.15 -0.98 5.63
CA GLN A 95 6.13 -2.35 5.10
C GLN A 95 6.99 -2.50 3.85
N LEU A 96 6.95 -1.55 2.91
CA LEU A 96 7.83 -1.53 1.73
C LEU A 96 9.30 -1.49 2.15
N ASN A 97 9.65 -0.62 3.10
CA ASN A 97 11.00 -0.58 3.65
C ASN A 97 11.39 -1.90 4.32
N TYR A 98 10.49 -2.51 5.10
CA TYR A 98 10.73 -3.83 5.67
C TYR A 98 10.96 -4.90 4.60
N GLN A 99 10.13 -4.96 3.56
CA GLN A 99 10.26 -5.93 2.47
C GLN A 99 11.56 -5.73 1.70
N ARG A 100 11.91 -4.48 1.35
CA ARG A 100 13.18 -4.15 0.68
C ARG A 100 14.37 -4.64 1.49
N HIS A 101 14.44 -4.29 2.77
CA HIS A 101 15.55 -4.72 3.62
C HIS A 101 15.56 -6.24 3.88
N ALA A 102 14.39 -6.88 3.99
CA ALA A 102 14.29 -8.32 4.15
C ALA A 102 14.82 -9.06 2.92
N SER A 103 14.46 -8.59 1.72
CA SER A 103 14.97 -9.11 0.45
C SER A 103 16.48 -8.91 0.33
N LEU A 104 16.97 -7.70 0.61
CA LEU A 104 18.40 -7.39 0.56
C LEU A 104 19.20 -8.27 1.52
N LEU A 105 18.78 -8.39 2.78
CA LEU A 105 19.47 -9.25 3.75
C LEU A 105 19.39 -10.74 3.38
N ARG A 106 18.30 -11.19 2.76
CA ARG A 106 18.22 -12.57 2.25
C ARG A 106 19.26 -12.81 1.16
N VAL A 107 19.37 -11.89 0.19
CA VAL A 107 20.34 -11.98 -0.90
C VAL A 107 21.75 -11.95 -0.35
N ILE A 108 22.09 -11.01 0.53
CA ILE A 108 23.43 -10.91 1.15
C ILE A 108 23.81 -12.20 1.90
N LYS A 109 22.85 -12.83 2.61
CA LYS A 109 23.09 -14.10 3.31
C LYS A 109 23.38 -15.26 2.37
N MET A 110 22.75 -15.27 1.19
CA MET A 110 22.92 -16.32 0.19
C MET A 110 24.15 -16.07 -0.69
N PHE A 111 24.42 -14.80 -0.99
CA PHE A 111 25.42 -14.31 -1.93
C PHE A 111 26.03 -13.01 -1.37
N PRO A 112 27.08 -13.10 -0.53
CA PRO A 112 27.74 -11.93 0.01
C PRO A 112 28.59 -11.28 -1.10
N ASP A 113 27.98 -10.36 -1.83
CA ASP A 113 28.58 -9.61 -2.94
C ASP A 113 28.83 -8.15 -2.54
N GLU A 114 29.92 -7.55 -3.04
CA GLU A 114 30.31 -6.17 -2.72
C GLU A 114 29.24 -5.14 -3.13
N GLU A 115 28.50 -5.38 -4.21
CA GLU A 115 27.40 -4.50 -4.66
C GLU A 115 26.25 -4.50 -3.65
N PHE A 116 25.80 -5.68 -3.20
CA PHE A 116 24.73 -5.78 -2.21
C PHE A 116 25.17 -5.28 -0.83
N LEU A 117 26.45 -5.44 -0.47
CA LEU A 117 27.00 -4.87 0.75
C LEU A 117 27.04 -3.33 0.68
N ALA A 118 27.35 -2.75 -0.47
CA ALA A 118 27.28 -1.31 -0.69
C ALA A 118 25.84 -0.78 -0.62
N GLU A 119 24.87 -1.52 -1.20
CA GLU A 119 23.44 -1.16 -1.08
C GLU A 119 22.97 -1.24 0.38
N ALA A 120 23.37 -2.28 1.11
CA ALA A 120 23.08 -2.39 2.54
C ALA A 120 23.68 -1.24 3.34
N ALA A 121 24.91 -0.81 3.02
CA ALA A 121 25.53 0.35 3.63
C ALA A 121 24.76 1.64 3.36
N ALA A 122 24.24 1.83 2.13
CA ALA A 122 23.39 2.97 1.78
C ALA A 122 22.06 2.99 2.58
N ASP A 123 21.51 1.81 2.88
CA ASP A 123 20.35 1.63 3.76
C ASP A 123 20.71 1.69 5.27
N GLY A 124 21.97 1.99 5.60
CA GLY A 124 22.48 2.18 6.95
C GLY A 124 22.81 0.88 7.68
N TYR A 125 22.95 -0.24 6.97
CA TYR A 125 23.48 -1.49 7.49
C TYR A 125 24.98 -1.60 7.21
N MET A 126 25.79 -1.61 8.26
CA MET A 126 27.22 -1.86 8.11
C MET A 126 27.50 -3.35 8.21
N ILE A 127 27.51 -4.03 7.07
CA ILE A 127 27.88 -5.44 6.97
C ILE A 127 29.32 -5.54 6.47
N SER A 128 30.16 -6.27 7.21
CA SER A 128 31.57 -6.49 6.88
C SER A 128 31.78 -7.95 6.50
N LEU A 129 32.55 -8.24 5.45
CA LEU A 129 32.89 -9.62 5.08
C LEU A 129 33.74 -10.30 6.15
N ASP A 130 34.68 -9.57 6.75
CA ASP A 130 35.58 -10.12 7.78
C ASP A 130 34.85 -10.50 9.08
N ASP A 131 33.71 -9.84 9.35
CA ASP A 131 32.87 -10.00 10.54
C ASP A 131 31.41 -10.29 10.15
N PHE A 132 31.22 -11.06 9.07
CA PHE A 132 29.93 -11.20 8.39
C PHE A 132 28.80 -11.63 9.32
N ASP A 133 28.93 -12.76 9.99
CA ASP A 133 27.85 -13.29 10.85
C ASP A 133 27.43 -12.31 11.94
N LYS A 134 28.41 -11.63 12.56
CA LYS A 134 28.16 -10.68 13.64
C LYS A 134 27.48 -9.41 13.14
N THR A 135 27.92 -8.89 12.00
CA THR A 135 27.37 -7.66 11.41
C THR A 135 26.01 -7.93 10.76
N PHE A 136 25.82 -9.11 10.17
CA PHE A 136 24.56 -9.61 9.66
C PHE A 136 23.51 -9.78 10.77
N GLU A 137 23.85 -10.39 11.91
CA GLU A 137 22.92 -10.54 13.04
C GLU A 137 22.45 -9.19 13.60
N LYS A 138 23.32 -8.18 13.63
CA LYS A 138 22.92 -6.81 13.99
C LYS A 138 21.93 -6.23 12.98
N ALA A 139 22.17 -6.45 11.69
CA ALA A 139 21.26 -6.02 10.63
C ALA A 139 19.90 -6.72 10.73
N TYR A 140 19.90 -8.04 10.92
CA TYR A 140 18.68 -8.84 11.13
C TYR A 140 17.91 -8.39 12.38
N THR A 141 18.60 -8.09 13.48
CA THR A 141 17.98 -7.55 14.69
C THR A 141 17.27 -6.22 14.43
N ARG A 142 17.84 -5.35 13.60
CA ARG A 142 17.20 -4.09 13.19
C ARG A 142 15.98 -4.33 12.29
N LEU A 143 16.06 -5.27 11.35
CA LEU A 143 14.91 -5.71 10.54
C LEU A 143 13.76 -6.21 11.43
N MET A 144 14.06 -7.01 12.45
CA MET A 144 13.06 -7.50 13.41
C MET A 144 12.44 -6.38 14.24
N ARG A 145 13.20 -5.34 14.59
CA ARG A 145 12.65 -4.13 15.22
C ARG A 145 11.66 -3.42 14.30
N MET A 146 11.95 -3.30 13.01
CA MET A 146 11.00 -2.72 12.04
C MET A 146 9.71 -3.55 11.96
N LYS A 147 9.82 -4.88 11.91
CA LYS A 147 8.66 -5.79 11.95
C LYS A 147 7.80 -5.54 13.20
N ASN A 148 8.43 -5.41 14.37
CA ASN A 148 7.73 -5.13 15.61
C ASN A 148 7.09 -3.74 15.62
N GLN A 149 7.74 -2.73 15.04
CA GLN A 149 7.18 -1.38 14.89
C GLN A 149 5.95 -1.37 13.97
N ILE A 150 5.98 -2.13 12.87
CA ILE A 150 4.81 -2.32 12.00
C ILE A 150 3.66 -2.93 12.81
N GLY A 151 3.90 -4.03 13.52
CA GLY A 151 2.86 -4.68 14.33
C GLY A 151 2.38 -3.84 15.51
N ALA A 152 3.23 -2.99 16.10
CA ALA A 152 2.81 -2.01 17.10
C ALA A 152 1.90 -0.94 16.49
N PHE A 153 2.29 -0.40 15.34
CA PHE A 153 1.53 0.61 14.62
C PHE A 153 0.15 0.07 14.20
N GLN A 154 0.07 -1.15 13.67
CA GLN A 154 -1.20 -1.81 13.33
C GLN A 154 -2.11 -1.95 14.56
N ARG A 155 -1.58 -2.42 15.69
CA ARG A 155 -2.36 -2.52 16.95
C ARG A 155 -2.78 -1.17 17.53
N GLU A 156 -1.98 -0.12 17.32
CA GLU A 156 -2.37 1.25 17.68
C GLU A 156 -3.52 1.74 16.80
N GLN A 157 -3.49 1.43 15.50
CA GLN A 157 -4.63 1.73 14.63
C GLN A 157 -5.89 0.99 15.04
N GLU A 158 -5.81 -0.31 15.33
CA GLU A 158 -6.95 -1.11 15.83
C GLU A 158 -7.56 -0.55 17.12
N LYS A 159 -6.74 0.06 17.99
CA LYS A 159 -7.21 0.66 19.26
C LYS A 159 -7.79 2.06 19.09
N GLU A 160 -7.28 2.82 18.12
CA GLU A 160 -7.80 4.14 17.77
C GLU A 160 -9.03 4.06 16.87
N ASP A 161 -9.28 2.90 16.26
CA ASP A 161 -10.45 2.62 15.46
C ASP A 161 -11.69 2.39 16.33
N THR A 162 -12.48 3.44 16.50
CA THR A 162 -13.90 3.30 16.84
C THR A 162 -14.67 2.69 15.66
N GLU A 163 -15.83 2.07 15.92
CA GLU A 163 -16.76 1.59 14.86
C GLU A 163 -17.18 2.70 13.87
N GLU A 164 -16.93 3.98 14.14
CA GLU A 164 -17.22 5.09 13.22
C GLU A 164 -15.98 5.65 12.51
N SER A 165 -14.79 5.12 12.78
CA SER A 165 -13.52 5.58 12.20
C SER A 165 -12.78 4.54 11.36
N SER A 166 -13.11 3.26 11.50
CA SER A 166 -12.58 2.21 10.61
C SER A 166 -13.28 2.21 9.24
N LEU A 167 -12.63 1.63 8.24
CA LEU A 167 -13.24 1.42 6.92
C LEU A 167 -14.48 0.52 7.03
N GLU A 168 -14.41 -0.55 7.82
CA GLU A 168 -15.53 -1.47 8.05
C GLU A 168 -16.71 -0.79 8.73
N GLY A 169 -16.41 0.03 9.72
CA GLY A 169 -17.37 0.89 10.39
C GLY A 169 -18.07 1.86 9.43
N THR A 170 -17.28 2.44 8.52
CA THR A 170 -17.79 3.30 7.44
C THR A 170 -18.67 2.53 6.48
N ILE A 171 -18.31 1.30 6.09
CA ILE A 171 -19.14 0.43 5.25
C ILE A 171 -20.48 0.18 5.93
N ALA A 172 -20.47 -0.35 7.16
CA ALA A 172 -21.69 -0.66 7.91
C ALA A 172 -22.61 0.57 8.11
N MET A 173 -22.02 1.72 8.40
CA MET A 173 -22.74 2.99 8.50
C MET A 173 -23.42 3.37 7.18
N LEU A 174 -22.69 3.27 6.06
CA LEU A 174 -23.21 3.64 4.74
C LEU A 174 -24.24 2.64 4.22
N GLU A 175 -24.10 1.35 4.51
CA GLU A 175 -25.12 0.35 4.22
C GLU A 175 -26.42 0.65 4.97
N LYS A 176 -26.33 1.03 6.24
CA LYS A 176 -27.48 1.49 7.02
C LYS A 176 -28.10 2.76 6.44
N PHE A 177 -27.29 3.69 5.96
CA PHE A 177 -27.76 4.92 5.31
C PHE A 177 -28.46 4.64 3.97
N GLN A 178 -27.92 3.73 3.18
CA GLN A 178 -28.44 3.36 1.86
C GLN A 178 -29.61 2.36 1.94
N GLY A 179 -29.73 1.61 3.04
CA GLY A 179 -30.75 0.58 3.24
C GLY A 179 -30.46 -0.74 2.53
N TYR A 180 -29.22 -0.99 2.12
CA TYR A 180 -28.82 -2.27 1.51
C TYR A 180 -27.34 -2.59 1.80
N GLN A 181 -27.00 -3.87 1.72
CA GLN A 181 -25.65 -4.40 1.91
C GLN A 181 -24.81 -4.25 0.63
N PHE A 182 -23.56 -3.87 0.78
CA PHE A 182 -22.63 -3.68 -0.32
C PHE A 182 -22.01 -5.03 -0.71
N ASP A 183 -22.00 -5.32 -2.01
CA ASP A 183 -21.17 -6.40 -2.55
C ASP A 183 -19.76 -5.83 -2.79
N GLU A 184 -18.86 -6.01 -1.82
CA GLU A 184 -17.50 -5.44 -1.85
C GLU A 184 -16.69 -5.86 -3.08
N TYR A 185 -16.96 -7.05 -3.63
CA TYR A 185 -16.28 -7.58 -4.81
C TYR A 185 -16.77 -6.95 -6.12
N LYS A 186 -17.94 -6.32 -6.13
CA LYS A 186 -18.53 -5.68 -7.32
C LYS A 186 -18.63 -4.17 -7.22
N MET A 187 -18.66 -3.62 -6.00
CA MET A 187 -18.72 -2.19 -5.79
C MET A 187 -17.36 -1.57 -6.11
N SER A 188 -17.34 -0.57 -6.99
CA SER A 188 -16.12 0.21 -7.21
C SER A 188 -15.87 1.20 -6.07
N VAL A 189 -14.59 1.50 -5.81
CA VAL A 189 -14.16 2.51 -4.83
C VAL A 189 -14.80 3.86 -5.13
N LYS A 190 -14.93 4.22 -6.42
CA LYS A 190 -15.60 5.46 -6.85
C LYS A 190 -17.05 5.50 -6.43
N LYS A 191 -17.79 4.39 -6.59
CA LYS A 191 -19.20 4.33 -6.16
C LYS A 191 -19.31 4.47 -4.65
N PHE A 192 -18.47 3.75 -3.91
CA PHE A 192 -18.38 3.85 -2.46
C PHE A 192 -18.07 5.28 -1.98
N ALA A 193 -17.06 5.93 -2.58
CA ALA A 193 -16.66 7.30 -2.25
C ALA A 193 -17.79 8.32 -2.48
N ASN A 194 -18.55 8.17 -3.57
CA ASN A 194 -19.71 9.02 -3.85
C ASN A 194 -20.85 8.82 -2.84
N ILE A 195 -21.10 7.58 -2.41
CA ILE A 195 -22.09 7.29 -1.35
C ILE A 195 -21.64 7.94 -0.04
N TYR A 196 -20.36 7.84 0.30
CA TYR A 196 -19.81 8.47 1.50
C TYR A 196 -19.93 10.00 1.46
N LYS A 197 -19.62 10.61 0.31
CA LYS A 197 -19.84 12.05 0.08
C LYS A 197 -21.31 12.44 0.29
N ALA A 198 -22.23 11.72 -0.34
CA ALA A 198 -23.67 11.99 -0.22
C ALA A 198 -24.18 11.86 1.23
N TYR A 199 -23.69 10.85 1.97
CA TYR A 199 -23.97 10.73 3.40
C TYR A 199 -23.52 11.96 4.17
N ARG A 200 -22.28 12.42 3.94
CA ARG A 200 -21.74 13.61 4.62
C ARG A 200 -22.53 14.86 4.31
N ASP A 201 -22.85 15.10 3.05
CA ASP A 201 -23.64 16.27 2.63
C ASP A 201 -25.02 16.24 3.33
N ALA A 202 -25.65 15.07 3.42
CA ALA A 202 -26.92 14.90 4.13
C ALA A 202 -26.82 15.14 5.65
N GLN A 203 -25.67 14.87 6.29
CA GLN A 203 -25.45 15.16 7.70
C GLN A 203 -25.22 16.66 7.97
N VAL A 204 -24.60 17.38 7.03
CA VAL A 204 -24.40 18.84 7.14
C VAL A 204 -25.75 19.57 7.08
N HIS A 205 -26.68 19.11 6.23
CA HIS A 205 -28.01 19.71 6.11
C HIS A 205 -29.00 19.34 7.23
N LYS A 206 -28.63 18.46 8.15
CA LYS A 206 -29.41 18.14 9.37
C LYS A 206 -29.04 19.00 10.59
N LYS A 207 -27.96 19.79 10.50
CA LYS A 207 -27.54 20.77 11.52
C LYS A 207 -28.05 22.16 11.16
#